data_AF-A0A9P6YJM8-F1
#
_entry.id   AF-A0A9P6YJM8-F1
#
_cell.length_a   1.000
_cell.length_b   1.000
_cell.length_c   1.000
_cell.angle_alpha   90.00
_cell.angle_beta   90.00
_cell.angle_gamma   90.00
#
_symmetry.space_group_name_H-M   'P 1'
#
loop_
_entity.id
_entity.type
_entity.pdbx_description
1 polymer ?
#
loop_
_entity_poly.entity_id
_entity_poly.type
_entity_poly.pdbx_seq_one_letter_code
_entity_poly.pdbx_strand_id
1 'polypeptide(L)'
;MVPEDIVLQLKRNGTFDDLRKKLLAGFQNGTQGKEFVDRLTGLMEEMVNRDPTILSSSASYEQMTKQIEKADIYQSLRQQVLERLEEDDYKTRITEQIDAINKDSE
;
A
#
# COMPACT_ATOMS: atom_id res chain seq x y z
N MET A 1 30.41 -1.39 0.97
CA MET A 1 29.33 -2.21 1.59
C MET A 1 28.64 -3.05 0.54
N VAL A 2 28.09 -4.21 0.91
CA VAL A 2 27.22 -5.00 0.03
C VAL A 2 25.82 -4.37 0.03
N PRO A 3 25.05 -4.38 -1.07
CA PRO A 3 23.70 -3.81 -1.11
C PRO A 3 22.76 -4.28 0.01
N GLU A 4 22.90 -5.54 0.45
CA GLU A 4 22.15 -6.10 1.57
C GLU A 4 22.41 -5.38 2.89
N ASP A 5 23.67 -5.00 3.15
CA ASP A 5 24.06 -4.27 4.36
C ASP A 5 23.46 -2.86 4.37
N ILE A 6 23.39 -2.21 3.20
CA ILE A 6 22.81 -0.87 3.04
C ILE A 6 21.31 -0.93 3.35
N VAL A 7 20.61 -1.93 2.81
CA VAL A 7 19.17 -2.15 3.09
C VAL A 7 18.92 -2.41 4.57
N LEU A 8 19.78 -3.21 5.23
CA LEU A 8 19.67 -3.46 6.67
C LEU A 8 19.87 -2.17 7.49
N GLN A 9 20.82 -1.32 7.11
CA GLN A 9 21.01 -0.03 7.77
C GLN A 9 19.83 0.92 7.56
N LEU A 10 19.30 1.04 6.34
CA LEU A 10 18.09 1.82 6.06
C LEU A 10 16.88 1.33 6.87
N LYS A 11 16.75 0.01 7.07
CA LYS A 11 15.72 -0.56 7.97
C LYS A 11 15.95 -0.14 9.42
N ARG A 12 17.18 -0.26 9.93
CA ARG A 12 17.53 0.12 11.31
C ARG A 12 17.31 1.61 11.57
N ASN A 13 17.55 2.45 10.56
CA ASN A 13 17.36 3.89 10.62
C ASN A 13 15.88 4.31 10.49
N GLY A 14 14.96 3.37 10.24
CA GLY A 14 13.53 3.65 10.15
C GLY A 14 13.12 4.33 8.84
N THR A 15 13.97 4.35 7.81
CA THR A 15 13.72 5.04 6.54
C THR A 15 12.46 4.54 5.84
N PHE A 16 12.21 3.22 5.90
CA PHE A 16 11.01 2.60 5.35
C PHE A 16 9.77 2.82 6.22
N ASP A 17 9.94 2.98 7.53
CA ASP A 17 8.83 3.25 8.45
C ASP A 17 8.25 4.65 8.26
N ASP A 18 9.12 5.65 8.07
CA ASP A 18 8.71 7.01 7.71
C ASP A 18 7.92 7.04 6.41
N LEU A 19 8.40 6.33 5.38
CA LEU A 19 7.68 6.22 4.12
C LEU A 19 6.31 5.57 4.33
N ARG A 20 6.28 4.42 5.01
CA ARG A 20 5.04 3.68 5.27
C ARG A 20 4.01 4.57 5.95
N LYS A 21 4.41 5.34 6.97
CA LYS A 21 3.53 6.29 7.67
C LYS A 21 3.01 7.37 6.74
N LYS A 22 3.87 7.96 5.90
CA LYS A 22 3.46 8.98 4.92
C LYS A 22 2.48 8.44 3.88
N LEU A 23 2.78 7.30 3.28
CA LEU A 23 1.90 6.64 2.32
C LEU A 23 0.55 6.29 2.95
N LEU A 24 0.55 5.73 4.16
CA LEU A 24 -0.67 5.38 4.86
C LEU A 24 -1.50 6.62 5.21
N ALA A 25 -0.87 7.67 5.75
CA ALA A 25 -1.55 8.92 6.07
C ALA A 25 -2.11 9.61 4.82
N GLY A 26 -1.35 9.60 3.72
CA GLY A 26 -1.78 10.13 2.43
C GLY A 26 -2.95 9.35 1.84
N PHE A 27 -2.94 8.02 1.97
CA PHE A 27 -4.05 7.18 1.58
C PHE A 27 -5.29 7.46 2.44
N GLN A 28 -5.17 7.39 3.77
CA GLN A 28 -6.30 7.56 4.70
C GLN A 28 -6.98 8.93 4.60
N ASN A 29 -6.21 9.99 4.39
CA ASN A 29 -6.73 11.36 4.37
C ASN A 29 -6.94 11.91 2.95
N GLY A 30 -6.45 11.21 1.93
CA GLY A 30 -6.51 11.63 0.53
C GLY A 30 -7.78 11.17 -0.18
N THR A 31 -7.96 11.68 -1.40
CA THR A 31 -9.04 11.25 -2.32
C THR A 31 -8.90 9.77 -2.70
N GLN A 32 -7.67 9.29 -2.88
CA GLN A 32 -7.40 7.89 -3.25
C GLN A 32 -7.97 6.88 -2.26
N GLY A 33 -7.83 7.12 -0.95
CA GLY A 33 -8.40 6.21 0.06
C GLY A 33 -9.92 6.26 0.09
N LYS A 34 -10.51 7.44 -0.12
CA LYS A 34 -11.96 7.58 -0.24
C LYS A 34 -12.50 6.83 -1.46
N GLU A 35 -11.91 7.05 -2.64
CA GLU A 35 -12.29 6.36 -3.88
C GLU A 35 -12.12 4.83 -3.76
N PHE A 36 -11.08 4.37 -3.07
CA PHE A 36 -10.90 2.95 -2.78
C PHE A 36 -12.03 2.39 -1.91
N VAL A 37 -12.37 3.07 -0.81
CA VAL A 37 -13.46 2.65 0.09
C VAL A 37 -14.80 2.69 -0.63
N ASP A 38 -15.06 3.70 -1.46
CA ASP A 38 -16.29 3.82 -2.24
C ASP A 38 -16.43 2.67 -3.24
N ARG A 39 -15.36 2.31 -3.96
CA ARG A 39 -15.35 1.15 -4.86
C ARG A 39 -15.56 -0.16 -4.13
N LEU A 40 -14.90 -0.34 -2.99
CA LEU A 40 -15.06 -1.53 -2.16
C LEU A 40 -16.50 -1.66 -1.66
N THR A 41 -17.08 -0.55 -1.22
CA THR A 41 -18.47 -0.48 -0.73
C THR A 41 -19.44 -0.81 -1.84
N GLY A 42 -19.30 -0.20 -3.01
CA GLY A 42 -20.14 -0.51 -4.17
C GLY A 42 -20.08 -1.97 -4.58
N LEU A 43 -18.88 -2.58 -4.59
CA LEU A 43 -18.74 -4.01 -4.87
C LEU A 43 -19.44 -4.87 -3.82
N MET A 44 -19.30 -4.53 -2.53
CA MET A 44 -19.99 -5.25 -1.45
C MET A 44 -21.50 -5.12 -1.56
N GLU A 45 -22.02 -3.95 -1.89
CA GLU A 45 -23.44 -3.72 -2.13
C GLU A 45 -23.95 -4.55 -3.32
N GLU A 46 -23.22 -4.57 -4.44
CA GLU A 46 -23.55 -5.43 -5.59
C GLU A 46 -23.60 -6.91 -5.22
N MET A 47 -22.64 -7.39 -4.41
CA MET A 47 -22.62 -8.77 -3.93
C MET A 47 -23.83 -9.10 -3.07
N VAL A 48 -24.17 -8.24 -2.10
CA VAL A 48 -25.33 -8.42 -1.22
C VAL A 48 -26.64 -8.34 -1.99
N ASN A 49 -26.75 -7.43 -2.95
CA ASN A 49 -27.94 -7.31 -3.80
C ASN A 49 -28.13 -8.54 -4.69
N ARG A 50 -27.04 -9.14 -5.17
CA ARG A 50 -27.05 -10.35 -5.98
C ARG A 50 -27.37 -11.60 -5.16
N ASP A 51 -26.84 -11.69 -3.94
CA ASP A 51 -27.11 -12.78 -3.01
C ASP A 51 -27.19 -12.27 -1.56
N PRO A 52 -28.40 -11.96 -1.06
CA PRO A 52 -28.59 -11.47 0.30
C PRO A 52 -28.17 -12.48 1.38
N THR A 53 -28.14 -13.78 1.05
CA THR A 53 -27.77 -14.84 2.00
C THR A 53 -26.27 -14.82 2.32
N ILE A 54 -25.46 -14.11 1.53
CA ILE A 54 -24.03 -13.96 1.74
C ILE A 54 -23.72 -13.38 3.12
N LEU A 55 -24.58 -12.56 3.71
CA LEU A 55 -24.38 -11.97 5.05
C LEU A 55 -24.67 -12.96 6.19
N SER A 56 -25.40 -14.04 5.91
CA SER A 56 -25.78 -15.06 6.89
C SER A 56 -24.85 -16.28 6.92
N SER A 57 -23.94 -16.35 5.95
CA SER A 57 -22.96 -17.43 5.78
C SER A 57 -21.77 -17.24 6.73
N SER A 58 -21.30 -18.30 7.38
CA SER A 58 -20.02 -18.30 8.12
C SER A 58 -18.80 -18.16 7.18
N ALA A 59 -18.97 -18.42 5.89
CA ALA A 59 -17.96 -18.25 4.84
C ALA A 59 -18.07 -16.89 4.10
N SER A 60 -18.95 -16.01 4.55
CA SER A 60 -19.21 -14.66 4.02
C SER A 60 -17.93 -13.86 3.80
N TYR A 61 -17.06 -13.79 4.81
CA TYR A 61 -15.79 -13.07 4.74
C TYR A 61 -14.87 -13.62 3.64
N GLU A 62 -14.71 -14.94 3.55
CA GLU A 62 -13.80 -15.57 2.58
C GLU A 62 -14.32 -15.42 1.14
N GLN A 63 -15.64 -15.55 0.95
CA GLN A 63 -16.28 -15.37 -0.36
C GLN A 63 -16.17 -13.91 -0.82
N MET A 64 -16.43 -12.94 0.05
CA MET A 64 -16.27 -11.52 -0.25
C MET A 64 -14.82 -11.18 -0.59
N THR A 65 -13.86 -11.68 0.21
CA THR A 65 -12.43 -11.45 -0.03
C THR A 65 -12.01 -11.95 -1.42
N LYS A 66 -12.40 -13.17 -1.79
CA LYS A 66 -12.10 -13.74 -3.13
C LYS A 66 -12.69 -12.92 -4.27
N GLN A 67 -13.86 -12.31 -4.08
CA GLN A 67 -14.48 -11.47 -5.11
C GLN A 67 -13.81 -10.11 -5.21
N ILE A 68 -13.43 -9.51 -4.08
CA ILE A 68 -12.65 -8.27 -4.03
C ILE A 68 -11.30 -8.46 -4.73
N GLU A 69 -10.62 -9.58 -4.46
CA GLU A 69 -9.36 -9.93 -5.15
C GLU A 69 -9.56 -10.08 -6.67
N LYS A 70 -10.65 -10.72 -7.11
CA LYS A 70 -10.99 -10.86 -8.54
C LYS A 70 -11.35 -9.54 -9.22
N ALA A 71 -11.91 -8.59 -8.46
CA ALA A 71 -12.30 -7.28 -8.98
C ALA A 71 -11.11 -6.35 -9.23
N ASP A 72 -9.88 -6.81 -8.95
CA ASP A 72 -8.62 -6.11 -9.23
C ASP A 72 -8.50 -4.72 -8.58
N ILE A 73 -9.33 -4.47 -7.55
CA ILE A 73 -9.40 -3.18 -6.84
C ILE A 73 -8.01 -2.84 -6.25
N TYR A 74 -7.29 -3.85 -5.77
CA TYR A 74 -5.95 -3.70 -5.22
C TYR A 74 -4.87 -3.38 -6.27
N GLN A 75 -5.00 -3.86 -7.51
CA GLN A 75 -3.98 -3.63 -8.54
C GLN A 75 -3.94 -2.17 -8.98
N SER A 76 -5.12 -1.53 -9.09
CA SER A 76 -5.20 -0.09 -9.37
C SER A 76 -4.55 0.76 -8.28
N LEU A 77 -4.78 0.41 -7.01
CA LEU A 77 -4.15 1.08 -5.87
C LEU A 77 -2.63 0.85 -5.86
N ARG A 78 -2.19 -0.38 -6.13
CA ARG A 78 -0.77 -0.73 -6.21
C ARG A 78 -0.05 0.11 -7.25
N GLN A 79 -0.63 0.26 -8.44
CA GLN A 79 -0.02 1.04 -9.51
C GLN A 79 0.11 2.52 -9.13
N GLN A 80 -0.94 3.12 -8.55
CA GLN A 80 -0.90 4.51 -8.08
C GLN A 80 0.14 4.74 -6.99
N VAL A 81 0.30 3.78 -6.06
CA VAL A 81 1.35 3.86 -5.03
C VAL A 81 2.75 3.77 -5.65
N LEU A 82 2.94 2.91 -6.65
CA LEU A 82 4.22 2.79 -7.35
C LEU A 82 4.56 4.09 -8.11
N GLU A 83 3.61 4.64 -8.87
CA GLU A 83 3.78 5.93 -9.57
C GLU A 83 4.14 7.04 -8.58
N ARG A 84 3.45 7.11 -7.45
CA ARG A 84 3.76 8.08 -6.40
C ARG A 84 5.15 7.87 -5.80
N LEU A 85 5.61 6.63 -5.63
CA LEU A 85 6.97 6.35 -5.19
C LEU A 85 8.04 6.75 -6.23
N GLU A 86 7.66 6.86 -7.50
CA GLU A 86 8.54 7.34 -8.57
C GLU A 86 8.58 8.86 -8.67
N GLU A 87 7.45 9.53 -8.43
CA GLU A 87 7.30 10.99 -8.51
C GLU A 87 7.70 11.72 -7.22
N ASP A 88 7.47 11.12 -6.06
CA ASP A 88 7.74 11.73 -4.76
C ASP A 88 9.26 11.76 -4.51
N ASP A 89 9.71 12.71 -3.68
CA ASP A 89 11.12 12.89 -3.27
C ASP A 89 11.71 11.66 -2.54
N TYR A 90 10.97 10.56 -2.47
CA TYR A 90 11.39 9.34 -1.83
C TYR A 90 12.61 8.69 -2.49
N LYS A 91 12.66 8.65 -3.83
CA LYS A 91 13.87 8.17 -4.53
C LYS A 91 15.08 9.02 -4.16
N THR A 92 14.94 10.34 -4.23
CA THR A 92 15.98 11.30 -3.83
C THR A 92 16.42 11.10 -2.38
N ARG A 93 15.47 11.01 -1.45
CA ARG A 93 15.73 10.83 0.00
C ARG A 93 16.37 9.49 0.30
N ILE A 94 16.00 8.42 -0.40
CA ILE A 94 16.67 7.11 -0.29
C ILE A 94 18.11 7.20 -0.79
N THR A 95 18.33 7.83 -1.94
CA THR A 95 19.68 8.07 -2.48
C THR A 95 20.54 8.86 -1.51
N GLU A 96 20.03 9.96 -0.94
CA GLU A 96 20.74 10.75 0.07
C GLU A 96 21.11 9.93 1.32
N GLN A 97 20.22 9.04 1.77
CA GLN A 97 20.51 8.19 2.92
C GLN A 97 21.49 7.06 2.61
N ILE A 98 21.47 6.53 1.39
CA ILE A 98 22.49 5.58 0.92
C ILE A 98 23.86 6.26 0.88
N ASP A 99 23.93 7.49 0.37
CA ASP A 99 25.18 8.26 0.31
C ASP A 99 25.71 8.60 1.71
N ALA A 100 24.83 8.92 2.67
CA ALA A 100 25.20 9.13 4.07
C ALA A 100 25.78 7.85 4.70
N ILE A 101 25.12 6.70 4.49
CA ILE A 101 25.61 5.39 4.97
C ILE A 101 26.97 5.04 4.40
N ASN A 102 27.20 5.31 3.11
CA ASN A 102 28.47 5.04 2.45
C ASN A 102 29.59 5.95 2.99
N LYS A 103 29.32 7.22 3.28
CA LYS A 103 30.29 8.15 3.88
C LYS A 103 30.65 7.82 5.33
N ASP A 104 29.71 7.35 6.13
CA ASP A 104 29.97 6.90 7.51
C ASP A 104 30.74 5.56 7.57
N SER A 105 30.88 4.88 6.42
CA SER A 105 31.59 3.60 6.29
C SER A 105 33.02 3.74 5.76
N GLU A 106 33.47 4.96 5.43
CA GLU A 106 34.85 5.33 5.08
C GLU A 106 35.62 5.88 6.29
#